data_AF-A0A8H4QXB1-F1
#
_entry.id   AF-A0A8H4QXB1-F1
#
_cell.length_a   1.000
_cell.length_b   1.000
_cell.length_c   1.000
_cell.angle_alpha   90.00
_cell.angle_beta   90.00
_cell.angle_gamma   90.00
#
_symmetry.space_group_name_H-M   'P 1'
#
loop_
_entity.id
_entity.type
_entity.pdbx_description
1 polymer ?
#
loop_
_entity_poly.entity_id
_entity_poly.type
_entity_poly.pdbx_seq_one_letter_code
_entity_poly.pdbx_strand_id
1 'polypeptide(L)'
;MQSSSLSRFPRELKQCQQCFKGDTHDHRLLACSKCKRSYYCNRDCQMAHWPEHKPLCKMTQEFREGLKANPAGGPSLADADKRIKRWLQLSRPLLGWASLHALTLKTTPERIRTHLLCINLEPKFPLDTLPKKNKEIQSAFRVRSTAVCRIDDFRNGLPPDYQITIDTAVNHVKDKSHVLEGPDSLGFTIIALNVDTEHGHLMYALPSGVGRSAQRLPPYYPDWEGELCRRIDQGRGL
;
A
#
# COMPACT_ATOMS: atom_id res chain seq x y z
N MET A 1 -8.89 -0.94 -33.15
CA MET A 1 -9.46 -0.16 -32.05
C MET A 1 -9.94 -1.13 -30.97
N GLN A 2 -9.05 -1.52 -30.05
CA GLN A 2 -9.34 -2.54 -29.05
C GLN A 2 -9.82 -1.89 -27.75
N SER A 3 -11.06 -2.22 -27.43
CA SER A 3 -11.79 -1.84 -26.22
C SER A 3 -11.05 -2.26 -24.95
N SER A 4 -11.03 -1.33 -24.00
CA SER A 4 -10.36 -1.35 -22.70
C SER A 4 -10.68 -2.57 -21.83
N SER A 5 -9.66 -3.39 -21.54
CA SER A 5 -9.71 -4.44 -20.51
C SER A 5 -9.36 -3.92 -19.10
N LEU A 6 -9.09 -2.62 -18.95
CA LEU A 6 -8.63 -1.99 -17.69
C LEU A 6 -9.74 -1.74 -16.65
N SER A 7 -11.02 -2.00 -16.98
CA SER A 7 -12.17 -1.63 -16.14
C SER A 7 -12.52 -2.62 -15.02
N ARG A 8 -11.84 -3.79 -14.92
CA ARG A 8 -12.08 -4.79 -13.86
C ARG A 8 -11.20 -4.62 -12.60
N PHE A 9 -10.03 -4.00 -12.72
CA PHE A 9 -9.02 -3.87 -11.66
C PHE A 9 -9.38 -3.03 -10.40
N PRO A 10 -10.29 -2.04 -10.40
CA PRO A 10 -10.48 -1.16 -9.24
C PRO A 10 -11.15 -1.77 -8.00
N ARG A 11 -11.93 -2.87 -8.14
CA ARG A 11 -12.68 -3.46 -7.01
C ARG A 11 -11.88 -4.48 -6.18
N GLU A 12 -10.67 -4.82 -6.62
CA GLU A 12 -9.88 -5.92 -6.05
C GLU A 12 -8.93 -5.48 -4.91
N LEU A 13 -8.80 -4.17 -4.63
CA LEU A 13 -7.66 -3.66 -3.87
C LEU A 13 -7.93 -3.26 -2.43
N LYS A 14 -9.18 -2.95 -2.08
CA LYS A 14 -9.61 -2.98 -0.67
C LYS A 14 -9.97 -4.45 -0.42
N GLN A 15 -9.03 -5.21 0.13
CA GLN A 15 -9.16 -6.65 0.28
C GLN A 15 -9.19 -7.06 1.76
N CYS A 16 -9.88 -8.14 2.05
CA CYS A 16 -9.82 -8.77 3.35
C CYS A 16 -8.38 -9.17 3.66
N GLN A 17 -7.86 -8.76 4.81
CA GLN A 17 -6.51 -9.12 5.24
C GLN A 17 -6.39 -10.58 5.69
N GLN A 18 -7.45 -11.37 5.60
CA GLN A 18 -7.39 -12.82 5.88
C GLN A 18 -7.56 -13.67 4.62
N CYS A 19 -8.56 -13.37 3.80
CA CYS A 19 -8.96 -14.22 2.67
C CYS A 19 -8.80 -13.54 1.30
N PHE A 20 -8.29 -12.30 1.27
CA PHE A 20 -7.97 -11.53 0.06
C PHE A 20 -9.12 -11.24 -0.90
N LYS A 21 -10.35 -11.59 -0.53
CA LYS A 21 -11.53 -11.17 -1.28
C LYS A 21 -11.64 -9.65 -1.26
N GLY A 22 -11.80 -9.06 -2.43
CA GLY A 22 -12.01 -7.63 -2.62
C GLY A 22 -13.34 -7.16 -2.04
N ASP A 23 -13.43 -5.85 -1.76
CA ASP A 23 -14.64 -5.13 -1.42
C ASP A 23 -15.52 -5.01 -2.66
N THR A 24 -16.68 -5.66 -2.65
CA THR A 24 -17.66 -5.56 -3.73
C THR A 24 -18.87 -4.74 -3.28
N HIS A 25 -19.79 -4.45 -4.21
CA HIS A 25 -21.05 -3.79 -3.84
C HIS A 25 -21.85 -4.66 -2.86
N ASP A 26 -21.90 -5.97 -3.12
CA ASP A 26 -22.67 -6.96 -2.35
C ASP A 26 -21.92 -7.48 -1.11
N HIS A 27 -20.61 -7.22 -1.03
CA HIS A 27 -19.76 -7.67 0.07
C HIS A 27 -18.80 -6.57 0.52
N ARG A 28 -19.27 -5.77 1.49
CA ARG A 28 -18.50 -4.67 2.07
C ARG A 28 -17.61 -5.16 3.22
N LEU A 29 -16.33 -4.87 3.12
CA LEU A 29 -15.35 -5.15 4.16
C LEU A 29 -15.46 -4.16 5.31
N LEU A 30 -15.43 -4.70 6.52
CA LEU A 30 -15.44 -4.01 7.79
C LEU A 30 -14.01 -3.59 8.16
N ALA A 31 -13.84 -2.32 8.54
CA ALA A 31 -12.57 -1.85 9.07
C ALA A 31 -12.39 -2.30 10.52
N CYS A 32 -11.15 -2.66 10.91
CA CYS A 32 -10.79 -2.91 12.31
C CYS A 32 -11.26 -1.73 13.19
N SER A 33 -12.08 -2.00 14.20
CA SER A 33 -12.69 -0.96 15.04
C SER A 33 -11.67 -0.11 15.80
N LYS A 34 -10.48 -0.67 16.09
CA LYS A 34 -9.40 -0.03 16.82
C LYS A 34 -8.51 0.83 15.92
N CYS A 35 -7.73 0.20 15.04
CA CYS A 35 -6.72 0.91 14.23
C CYS A 35 -7.30 1.60 12.98
N LYS A 36 -8.44 1.14 12.47
CA LYS A 36 -9.06 1.59 11.21
C LYS A 36 -8.14 1.48 9.97
N ARG A 37 -7.08 0.65 10.03
CA ARG A 37 -6.09 0.44 8.95
C ARG A 37 -6.27 -0.87 8.19
N SER A 38 -6.75 -1.92 8.84
CA SER A 38 -7.00 -3.24 8.22
C SER A 38 -8.49 -3.48 7.97
N TYR A 39 -8.81 -4.26 6.94
CA TYR A 39 -10.19 -4.56 6.51
C TYR A 39 -10.45 -6.07 6.49
N TYR A 40 -11.67 -6.48 6.85
CA TYR A 40 -12.05 -7.88 6.97
C TYR A 40 -13.46 -8.11 6.44
N CYS A 41 -13.72 -9.30 5.89
CA CYS A 41 -15.07 -9.71 5.48
C CYS A 41 -16.05 -9.70 6.67
N ASN A 42 -15.59 -10.23 7.79
CA ASN A 42 -16.37 -10.46 8.99
C ASN A 42 -15.43 -10.61 10.21
N ARG A 43 -16.03 -10.87 11.38
CA ARG A 43 -15.29 -11.08 12.64
C ARG A 43 -14.35 -12.29 12.57
N ASP A 44 -14.75 -13.36 11.90
CA ASP A 44 -13.93 -14.59 11.80
C ASP A 44 -12.63 -14.33 11.05
N CYS A 45 -12.71 -13.60 9.93
CA CYS A 45 -11.54 -13.15 9.19
C CYS A 45 -10.64 -12.25 10.05
N GLN A 46 -11.22 -11.36 10.86
CA GLN A 46 -10.45 -10.52 11.78
C GLN A 46 -9.75 -11.34 12.86
N MET A 47 -10.44 -12.31 13.47
CA MET A 47 -9.89 -13.14 14.54
C MET A 47 -8.77 -14.06 14.02
N ALA A 48 -8.93 -14.62 12.83
CA ALA A 48 -7.91 -15.46 12.22
C ALA A 48 -6.62 -14.68 11.90
N HIS A 49 -6.72 -13.43 11.46
CA HIS A 49 -5.56 -12.56 11.23
C HIS A 49 -5.08 -11.82 12.50
N TRP A 50 -5.77 -11.99 13.65
CA TRP A 50 -5.47 -11.20 14.86
C TRP A 50 -4.05 -11.41 15.43
N PRO A 51 -3.48 -12.64 15.47
CA PRO A 51 -2.12 -12.84 15.97
C PRO A 51 -1.08 -11.99 15.23
N GLU A 52 -1.17 -11.94 13.89
CA GLU A 52 -0.33 -11.12 13.02
C GLU A 52 -0.66 -9.62 13.15
N HIS A 53 -1.95 -9.27 13.24
CA HIS A 53 -2.39 -7.87 13.23
C HIS A 53 -2.16 -7.13 14.55
N LYS A 54 -2.23 -7.82 15.69
CA LYS A 54 -2.27 -7.22 17.04
C LYS A 54 -1.11 -6.24 17.29
N PRO A 55 0.17 -6.55 16.98
CA PRO A 55 1.28 -5.63 17.20
C PRO A 55 1.11 -4.31 16.41
N LEU A 56 0.86 -4.40 15.11
CA LEU A 56 0.63 -3.24 14.24
C LEU A 56 -0.61 -2.43 14.67
N CYS A 57 -1.65 -3.12 15.13
CA CYS A 57 -2.88 -2.50 15.64
C CYS A 57 -2.60 -1.66 16.90
N LYS A 58 -1.76 -2.16 17.82
CA LYS A 58 -1.37 -1.44 19.05
C LYS A 58 -0.55 -0.21 18.72
N MET A 59 0.52 -0.36 17.94
CA MET A 59 1.38 0.74 17.50
C MET A 59 0.56 1.83 16.77
N THR A 60 -0.36 1.43 15.89
CA THR A 60 -1.24 2.39 15.20
C THR A 60 -2.14 3.16 16.18
N GLN A 61 -2.59 2.54 17.26
CA GLN A 61 -3.40 3.22 18.28
C GLN A 61 -2.56 4.22 19.07
N GLU A 62 -1.40 3.78 19.58
CA GLU A 62 -0.45 4.62 20.32
C GLU A 62 -0.03 5.84 19.49
N PHE A 63 0.30 5.60 18.22
CA PHE A 63 0.60 6.67 17.26
C PHE A 63 -0.57 7.67 17.13
N ARG A 64 -1.81 7.18 16.93
CA ARG A 64 -3.00 8.05 16.81
C ARG A 64 -3.36 8.79 18.09
N GLU A 65 -3.01 8.25 19.25
CA GLU A 65 -3.17 8.93 20.54
C GLU A 65 -2.14 10.05 20.69
N GLY A 66 -0.87 9.79 20.34
CA GLY A 66 0.19 10.80 20.31
C GLY A 66 -0.12 11.96 19.36
N LEU A 67 -0.76 11.68 18.23
CA LEU A 67 -1.22 12.68 17.26
C LEU A 67 -2.29 13.67 17.77
N LYS A 68 -2.97 13.38 18.89
CA LYS A 68 -3.95 14.31 19.48
C LYS A 68 -3.28 15.43 20.30
N ALA A 69 -1.98 15.32 20.61
CA ALA A 69 -1.19 16.39 21.19
C ALA A 69 -0.59 17.24 20.05
N ASN A 70 -0.90 18.54 20.02
CA ASN A 70 -0.85 19.39 18.82
C ASN A 70 0.38 20.33 18.85
N PRO A 71 1.36 20.24 17.94
CA PRO A 71 2.22 21.38 17.62
C PRO A 71 1.62 22.16 16.44
N ALA A 72 1.56 23.48 16.58
CA ALA A 72 1.01 24.38 15.59
C ALA A 72 1.83 24.39 14.28
N GLY A 73 1.12 24.46 13.13
CA GLY A 73 1.66 24.94 11.85
C GLY A 73 2.18 23.89 10.87
N GLY A 74 1.31 23.09 10.25
CA GLY A 74 1.58 22.22 9.09
C GLY A 74 0.48 21.15 8.94
N PRO A 75 0.52 20.21 7.96
CA PRO A 75 -0.49 19.17 7.92
C PRO A 75 -0.17 18.29 9.11
N SER A 76 -1.05 18.27 10.11
CA SER A 76 -0.85 17.41 11.25
C SER A 76 -0.65 15.99 10.70
N LEU A 77 0.25 15.25 11.31
CA LEU A 77 0.55 13.88 10.92
C LEU A 77 -0.74 13.00 10.99
N ALA A 78 -1.77 13.45 11.71
CA ALA A 78 -3.14 12.92 11.70
C ALA A 78 -3.93 13.19 10.41
N ASP A 79 -3.83 14.38 9.84
CA ASP A 79 -4.52 14.76 8.60
C ASP A 79 -3.90 14.07 7.39
N ALA A 80 -2.57 13.94 7.39
CA ALA A 80 -1.86 13.08 6.45
C ALA A 80 -2.33 11.61 6.57
N ASP A 81 -2.43 11.04 7.79
CA ASP A 81 -2.92 9.66 8.01
C ASP A 81 -4.38 9.47 7.56
N LYS A 82 -5.27 10.44 7.82
CA LYS A 82 -6.65 10.39 7.32
C LYS A 82 -6.66 10.34 5.80
N ARG A 83 -5.82 11.15 5.16
CA ARG A 83 -5.88 11.34 3.72
C ARG A 83 -5.22 10.22 2.94
N ILE A 84 -4.05 9.78 3.38
CA ILE A 84 -3.29 8.74 2.73
C ILE A 84 -4.06 7.42 2.69
N LYS A 85 -4.87 7.09 3.72
CA LYS A 85 -5.72 5.88 3.69
C LYS A 85 -6.68 5.87 2.50
N ARG A 86 -7.36 6.98 2.24
CA ARG A 86 -8.30 7.07 1.13
C ARG A 86 -7.57 7.17 -0.21
N TRP A 87 -6.44 7.86 -0.26
CA TRP A 87 -5.57 7.89 -1.44
C TRP A 87 -5.07 6.50 -1.81
N LEU A 88 -4.56 5.74 -0.85
CA LEU A 88 -4.11 4.36 -1.02
C LEU A 88 -5.18 3.49 -1.67
N GLN A 89 -6.44 3.58 -1.23
CA GLN A 89 -7.54 2.84 -1.84
C GLN A 89 -7.69 3.12 -3.34
N LEU A 90 -7.44 4.36 -3.78
CA LEU A 90 -7.58 4.78 -5.17
C LEU A 90 -6.31 4.52 -5.99
N SER A 91 -5.14 4.59 -5.36
CA SER A 91 -3.83 4.51 -6.01
C SER A 91 -3.23 3.11 -6.01
N ARG A 92 -3.74 2.18 -5.20
CA ARG A 92 -3.24 0.79 -5.11
C ARG A 92 -3.01 0.06 -6.45
N PRO A 93 -3.85 0.18 -7.51
CA PRO A 93 -3.57 -0.55 -8.75
C PRO A 93 -2.32 -0.01 -9.44
N LEU A 94 -2.16 1.31 -9.42
CA LEU A 94 -1.00 2.00 -9.97
C LEU A 94 0.27 1.66 -9.18
N LEU A 95 0.19 1.62 -7.86
CA LEU A 95 1.32 1.22 -7.00
C LEU A 95 1.73 -0.25 -7.24
N GLY A 96 0.75 -1.15 -7.40
CA GLY A 96 1.02 -2.54 -7.76
C GLY A 96 1.63 -2.69 -9.16
N TRP A 97 1.15 -1.93 -10.14
CA TRP A 97 1.78 -1.89 -11.46
C TRP A 97 3.23 -1.39 -11.39
N ALA A 98 3.49 -0.33 -10.63
CA ALA A 98 4.83 0.19 -10.44
C ALA A 98 5.76 -0.84 -9.79
N SER A 99 5.29 -1.60 -8.78
CA SER A 99 6.11 -2.63 -8.13
C SER A 99 6.50 -3.77 -9.08
N LEU A 100 5.64 -4.15 -10.04
CA LEU A 100 5.98 -5.16 -11.04
C LEU A 100 7.18 -4.75 -11.91
N HIS A 101 7.20 -3.48 -12.33
CA HIS A 101 8.26 -2.94 -13.19
C HIS A 101 9.52 -2.64 -12.39
N ALA A 102 9.38 -1.99 -11.23
CA ALA A 102 10.50 -1.65 -10.37
C ALA A 102 11.31 -2.90 -9.96
N LEU A 103 10.63 -3.98 -9.60
CA LEU A 103 11.27 -5.25 -9.22
C LEU A 103 11.64 -6.12 -10.44
N THR A 104 11.37 -5.65 -11.67
CA THR A 104 11.66 -6.36 -12.92
C THR A 104 11.12 -7.79 -12.95
N LEU A 105 9.92 -8.02 -12.42
CA LEU A 105 9.43 -9.37 -12.09
C LEU A 105 9.18 -10.28 -13.30
N LYS A 106 9.02 -9.72 -14.51
CA LYS A 106 8.90 -10.53 -15.72
C LYS A 106 10.18 -11.31 -16.02
N THR A 107 11.34 -10.67 -15.82
CA THR A 107 12.66 -11.25 -16.13
C THR A 107 13.36 -11.79 -14.89
N THR A 108 13.00 -11.30 -13.71
CA THR A 108 13.69 -11.57 -12.45
C THR A 108 12.66 -11.86 -11.34
N PRO A 109 11.82 -12.90 -11.50
CA PRO A 109 10.68 -13.16 -10.62
C PRO A 109 11.03 -13.41 -9.16
N GLU A 110 12.23 -13.91 -8.86
CA GLU A 110 12.74 -14.17 -7.52
C GLU A 110 12.88 -12.92 -6.66
N ARG A 111 12.96 -11.73 -7.29
CA ARG A 111 12.97 -10.44 -6.57
C ARG A 111 11.71 -10.21 -5.76
N ILE A 112 10.60 -10.87 -6.10
CA ILE A 112 9.35 -10.79 -5.33
C ILE A 112 9.51 -11.22 -3.87
N ARG A 113 10.50 -12.07 -3.55
CA ARG A 113 10.75 -12.57 -2.19
C ARG A 113 11.85 -11.84 -1.45
N THR A 114 12.65 -11.02 -2.14
CA THR A 114 13.89 -10.47 -1.61
C THR A 114 13.94 -8.96 -1.67
N HIS A 115 13.11 -8.32 -2.50
CA HIS A 115 13.10 -6.88 -2.72
C HIS A 115 11.70 -6.29 -2.48
N LEU A 116 11.69 -5.00 -2.15
CA LEU A 116 10.50 -4.17 -2.04
C LEU A 116 10.67 -2.89 -2.86
N LEU A 117 9.55 -2.28 -3.24
CA LEU A 117 9.53 -0.94 -3.83
C LEU A 117 9.28 0.07 -2.71
N CYS A 118 10.23 0.98 -2.49
CA CYS A 118 10.10 2.13 -1.61
C CYS A 118 9.63 3.34 -2.42
N ILE A 119 8.61 4.05 -1.94
CA ILE A 119 8.07 5.26 -2.56
C ILE A 119 7.96 6.33 -1.46
N ASN A 120 8.65 7.45 -1.66
CA ASN A 120 8.58 8.60 -0.76
C ASN A 120 7.61 9.63 -1.34
N LEU A 121 6.63 10.02 -0.54
CA LEU A 121 5.58 10.96 -0.91
C LEU A 121 5.68 12.26 -0.10
N GLU A 122 5.22 13.35 -0.72
CA GLU A 122 4.89 14.60 -0.04
C GLU A 122 3.40 14.95 -0.24
N PRO A 123 2.73 15.54 0.76
CA PRO A 123 1.39 16.10 0.59
C PRO A 123 1.38 17.31 -0.37
N LYS A 124 0.33 17.44 -1.19
CA LYS A 124 0.07 18.57 -2.11
C LYS A 124 -1.12 19.45 -1.70
N PHE A 125 -1.62 19.31 -0.47
CA PHE A 125 -2.81 20.03 0.00
C PHE A 125 -2.50 20.91 1.21
N PRO A 126 -3.10 22.11 1.29
CA PRO A 126 -2.98 22.99 2.44
C PRO A 126 -3.73 22.44 3.67
N LEU A 127 -3.30 22.90 4.83
CA LEU A 127 -3.57 22.32 6.16
C LEU A 127 -5.04 22.36 6.54
N ASP A 128 -5.72 23.43 6.13
CA ASP A 128 -7.07 23.77 6.58
C ASP A 128 -8.14 23.17 5.66
N THR A 129 -7.72 22.73 4.47
CA THR A 129 -8.61 22.22 3.43
C THR A 129 -8.17 20.85 2.99
N LEU A 130 -8.57 19.85 3.78
CA LEU A 130 -8.53 18.47 3.33
C LEU A 130 -9.33 18.35 2.03
N PRO A 131 -8.77 17.77 0.96
CA PRO A 131 -9.54 17.62 -0.25
C PRO A 131 -10.75 16.70 0.05
N LYS A 132 -11.78 16.67 -0.79
CA LYS A 132 -12.98 15.86 -0.47
C LYS A 132 -13.41 14.96 -1.63
N LYS A 133 -13.25 15.42 -2.86
CA LYS A 133 -13.66 14.67 -4.05
C LYS A 133 -12.59 13.64 -4.43
N ASN A 134 -12.99 12.50 -5.03
CA ASN A 134 -12.04 11.43 -5.41
C ASN A 134 -10.90 11.94 -6.30
N LYS A 135 -11.17 12.82 -7.27
CA LYS A 135 -10.14 13.40 -8.13
C LYS A 135 -9.09 14.19 -7.33
N GLU A 136 -9.54 15.00 -6.39
CA GLU A 136 -8.67 15.77 -5.48
C GLU A 136 -7.94 14.85 -4.49
N ILE A 137 -8.57 13.75 -4.05
CA ILE A 137 -7.89 12.72 -3.27
C ILE A 137 -6.74 12.16 -4.09
N GLN A 138 -6.98 11.69 -5.32
CA GLN A 138 -5.98 10.98 -6.12
C GLN A 138 -4.73 11.81 -6.40
N SER A 139 -4.89 13.13 -6.56
CA SER A 139 -3.79 14.07 -6.75
C SER A 139 -3.27 14.72 -5.46
N ALA A 140 -3.65 14.19 -4.28
CA ALA A 140 -3.33 14.79 -2.98
C ALA A 140 -1.87 14.62 -2.57
N PHE A 141 -1.10 13.77 -3.23
CA PHE A 141 0.30 13.51 -2.93
C PHE A 141 1.15 13.65 -4.19
N ARG A 142 2.43 13.97 -4.03
CA ARG A 142 3.46 13.89 -5.06
C ARG A 142 4.47 12.81 -4.69
N VAL A 143 4.98 12.09 -5.69
CA VAL A 143 6.16 11.22 -5.50
C VAL A 143 7.41 12.09 -5.49
N ARG A 144 8.16 12.07 -4.39
CA ARG A 144 9.48 12.71 -4.30
C ARG A 144 10.57 11.82 -4.92
N SER A 145 10.54 10.54 -4.60
CA SER A 145 11.53 9.57 -5.06
C SER A 145 11.00 8.14 -4.96
N THR A 146 11.59 7.25 -5.75
CA THR A 146 11.41 5.81 -5.58
C THR A 146 12.75 5.11 -5.41
N ALA A 147 12.74 3.93 -4.79
CA ALA A 147 13.92 3.08 -4.68
C ALA A 147 13.52 1.60 -4.64
N VAL A 148 14.36 0.73 -5.20
CA VAL A 148 14.23 -0.72 -5.04
C VAL A 148 15.24 -1.16 -4.00
N CYS A 149 14.74 -1.72 -2.90
CA CYS A 149 15.58 -2.10 -1.76
C CYS A 149 15.45 -3.59 -1.51
N ARG A 150 16.52 -4.24 -1.05
CA ARG A 150 16.41 -5.56 -0.43
C ARG A 150 15.59 -5.42 0.85
N ILE A 151 14.72 -6.39 1.12
CA ILE A 151 13.80 -6.35 2.27
C ILE A 151 14.59 -6.27 3.58
N ASP A 152 15.62 -7.11 3.73
CA ASP A 152 16.42 -7.17 4.96
C ASP A 152 17.22 -5.88 5.19
N ASP A 153 17.84 -5.34 4.13
CA ASP A 153 18.62 -4.09 4.22
C ASP A 153 17.72 -2.92 4.58
N PHE A 154 16.55 -2.83 3.94
CA PHE A 154 15.57 -1.79 4.23
C PHE A 154 15.05 -1.91 5.67
N ARG A 155 14.67 -3.12 6.09
CA ARG A 155 14.23 -3.40 7.46
C ARG A 155 15.29 -3.00 8.48
N ASN A 156 16.54 -3.41 8.29
CA ASN A 156 17.63 -3.17 9.24
C ASN A 156 18.02 -1.68 9.31
N GLY A 157 17.77 -0.91 8.25
CA GLY A 157 17.95 0.54 8.24
C GLY A 157 16.85 1.34 8.96
N LEU A 158 15.75 0.70 9.38
CA LEU A 158 14.63 1.36 10.04
C LEU A 158 14.78 1.37 11.57
N PRO A 159 14.28 2.41 12.26
CA PRO A 159 14.09 2.37 13.71
C PRO A 159 13.18 1.20 14.13
N PRO A 160 13.33 0.63 15.34
CA PRO A 160 12.60 -0.56 15.78
C PRO A 160 11.08 -0.49 15.59
N ASP A 161 10.48 0.67 15.85
CA ASP A 161 9.03 0.88 15.71
C ASP A 161 8.57 0.73 14.25
N TYR A 162 9.41 1.12 13.29
CA TYR A 162 9.11 0.98 11.87
C TYR A 162 9.43 -0.43 11.32
N GLN A 163 10.37 -1.16 11.94
CA GLN A 163 10.67 -2.55 11.57
C GLN A 163 9.43 -3.45 11.68
N ILE A 164 8.64 -3.27 12.74
CA ILE A 164 7.40 -4.03 12.97
C ILE A 164 6.42 -3.87 11.80
N THR A 165 6.40 -2.71 11.13
CA THR A 165 5.53 -2.47 9.97
C THR A 165 5.94 -3.36 8.79
N ILE A 166 7.24 -3.48 8.52
CA ILE A 166 7.76 -4.38 7.48
C ILE A 166 7.59 -5.84 7.88
N ASP A 167 7.91 -6.20 9.12
CA ASP A 167 7.77 -7.57 9.61
C ASP A 167 6.35 -8.08 9.53
N THR A 168 5.38 -7.24 9.90
CA THR A 168 3.95 -7.58 9.76
C THR A 168 3.59 -7.84 8.30
N ALA A 169 4.07 -7.02 7.36
CA ALA A 169 3.80 -7.22 5.94
C ALA A 169 4.50 -8.47 5.37
N VAL A 170 5.75 -8.74 5.76
CA VAL A 170 6.51 -9.93 5.34
C VAL A 170 5.87 -11.20 5.89
N ASN A 171 5.51 -11.23 7.17
CA ASN A 171 4.83 -12.37 7.78
C ASN A 171 3.47 -12.60 7.12
N HIS A 172 2.71 -11.54 6.90
CA HIS A 172 1.45 -11.62 6.16
C HIS A 172 1.64 -12.22 4.75
N VAL A 173 2.70 -11.85 4.03
CA VAL A 173 3.01 -12.45 2.72
C VAL A 173 3.41 -13.93 2.85
N LYS A 174 4.23 -14.29 3.84
CA LYS A 174 4.66 -15.68 4.09
C LYS A 174 3.50 -16.58 4.47
N ASP A 175 2.67 -16.16 5.41
CA ASP A 175 1.54 -16.94 5.90
C ASP A 175 0.48 -17.15 4.81
N LYS A 176 0.51 -16.33 3.76
CA LYS A 176 -0.50 -16.29 2.71
C LYS A 176 0.03 -16.63 1.34
N SER A 177 1.34 -16.91 1.22
CA SER A 177 1.96 -17.28 -0.04
C SER A 177 1.25 -18.49 -0.63
N HIS A 178 0.85 -19.46 0.20
CA HIS A 178 0.08 -20.65 -0.19
C HIS A 178 -1.25 -20.35 -0.92
N VAL A 179 -1.88 -19.20 -0.68
CA VAL A 179 -3.14 -18.80 -1.36
C VAL A 179 -2.88 -18.41 -2.82
N LEU A 180 -1.67 -17.93 -3.10
CA LEU A 180 -1.18 -17.54 -4.42
C LEU A 180 -0.04 -18.47 -4.89
N GLU A 181 0.17 -19.62 -4.25
CA GLU A 181 1.15 -20.63 -4.65
C GLU A 181 0.51 -21.54 -5.69
N GLY A 182 0.96 -21.37 -6.91
CA GLY A 182 0.62 -22.23 -8.03
C GLY A 182 1.50 -21.86 -9.22
N PRO A 183 1.60 -22.74 -10.23
CA PRO A 183 2.39 -22.47 -11.44
C PRO A 183 1.97 -21.17 -12.16
N ASP A 184 0.78 -20.67 -11.83
CA ASP A 184 0.12 -19.53 -12.45
C ASP A 184 0.24 -18.22 -11.68
N SER A 185 0.98 -18.17 -10.56
CA SER A 185 1.05 -16.99 -9.69
C SER A 185 2.44 -16.80 -9.07
N LEU A 186 2.87 -15.55 -8.91
CA LEU A 186 4.18 -15.20 -8.35
C LEU A 186 4.16 -14.97 -6.84
N GLY A 187 2.99 -14.69 -6.24
CA GLY A 187 2.87 -14.37 -4.82
C GLY A 187 2.59 -12.88 -4.60
N PHE A 188 3.33 -12.20 -3.72
CA PHE A 188 3.05 -10.81 -3.34
C PHE A 188 4.30 -9.94 -3.43
N THR A 189 4.16 -8.76 -4.05
CA THR A 189 5.15 -7.68 -3.88
C THR A 189 4.87 -6.93 -2.59
N ILE A 190 5.93 -6.34 -2.00
CA ILE A 190 5.81 -5.42 -0.88
C ILE A 190 6.16 -4.03 -1.37
N ILE A 191 5.31 -3.05 -1.05
CA ILE A 191 5.54 -1.63 -1.31
C ILE A 191 5.64 -0.93 0.04
N ALA A 192 6.79 -0.32 0.32
CA ALA A 192 6.98 0.58 1.45
C ALA A 192 6.64 2.01 0.99
N LEU A 193 5.62 2.61 1.58
CA LEU A 193 5.17 3.95 1.27
C LEU A 193 5.44 4.87 2.45
N ASN A 194 6.26 5.87 2.20
CA ASN A 194 6.65 6.87 3.18
C ASN A 194 5.95 8.19 2.86
N VAL A 195 5.43 8.88 3.87
CA VAL A 195 4.91 10.23 3.74
C VAL A 195 5.65 11.10 4.72
N ASP A 196 6.50 11.97 4.19
CA ASP A 196 7.23 12.95 4.96
C ASP A 196 6.42 14.25 5.03
N THR A 197 6.19 14.74 6.25
CA THR A 197 5.64 16.06 6.50
C THR A 197 6.64 16.87 7.33
N GLU A 198 6.45 18.18 7.42
CA GLU A 198 7.24 19.04 8.31
C GLU A 198 7.16 18.61 9.78
N HIS A 199 6.13 17.85 10.15
CA HIS A 199 5.79 17.47 11.53
C HIS A 199 6.00 15.99 11.84
N GLY A 200 6.55 15.23 10.90
CA GLY A 200 6.88 13.83 11.12
C GLY A 200 6.78 12.96 9.89
N HIS A 201 6.80 11.66 10.14
CA HIS A 201 6.91 10.63 9.12
C HIS A 201 5.80 9.59 9.30
N LEU A 202 5.14 9.21 8.21
CA LEU A 202 4.25 8.05 8.16
C LEU A 202 4.84 6.99 7.26
N MET A 203 4.79 5.75 7.72
CA MET A 203 5.17 4.60 6.92
C MET A 203 4.02 3.60 6.81
N TYR A 204 3.81 3.08 5.61
CA TYR A 204 2.90 1.98 5.33
C TYR A 204 3.64 0.89 4.56
N ALA A 205 3.48 -0.37 4.96
CA ALA A 205 3.90 -1.51 4.17
C ALA A 205 2.66 -2.17 3.54
N LEU A 206 2.69 -2.34 2.23
CA LEU A 206 1.53 -2.76 1.44
C LEU A 206 1.89 -4.02 0.65
N PRO A 207 1.40 -5.20 1.07
CA PRO A 207 1.37 -6.37 0.22
C PRO A 207 0.46 -6.14 -0.98
N SER A 208 0.93 -6.49 -2.18
CA SER A 208 0.18 -6.44 -3.44
C SER A 208 0.34 -7.75 -4.18
N GLY A 209 -0.76 -8.50 -4.29
CA GLY A 209 -0.79 -9.83 -4.90
C GLY A 209 -0.53 -9.78 -6.41
N VAL A 210 0.25 -10.74 -6.88
CA VAL A 210 0.63 -10.95 -8.27
C VAL A 210 0.12 -12.33 -8.69
N GLY A 211 -1.19 -12.42 -8.90
CA GLY A 211 -1.90 -13.66 -9.30
C GLY A 211 -1.64 -14.10 -10.74
N ARG A 212 -0.43 -13.90 -11.25
CA ARG A 212 0.01 -14.26 -12.61
C ARG A 212 1.45 -14.77 -12.56
N SER A 213 1.77 -15.75 -13.39
CA SER A 213 3.15 -16.20 -13.59
C SER A 213 3.97 -15.11 -14.29
N ALA A 214 5.30 -15.18 -14.18
CA ALA A 214 6.21 -14.21 -14.80
C ALA A 214 5.98 -14.07 -16.32
N GLN A 215 5.68 -15.17 -17.01
CA GLN A 215 5.44 -15.17 -18.46
C GLN A 215 4.20 -14.34 -18.84
N ARG A 216 3.17 -14.33 -17.97
CA ARG A 216 1.89 -13.62 -18.17
C ARG A 216 1.92 -12.16 -17.68
N LEU A 217 3.04 -11.69 -17.12
CA LEU A 217 3.22 -10.28 -16.76
C LEU A 217 3.41 -9.41 -18.02
N PRO A 218 3.00 -8.13 -17.97
CA PRO A 218 3.26 -7.18 -19.05
C PRO A 218 4.77 -7.02 -19.29
N PRO A 219 5.21 -6.70 -20.53
CA PRO A 219 6.61 -6.33 -20.80
C PRO A 219 7.10 -5.23 -19.88
N TYR A 220 8.39 -5.24 -19.57
CA TYR A 220 9.01 -4.18 -18.75
C TYR A 220 8.78 -2.82 -19.40
N TYR A 221 8.36 -1.85 -18.60
CA TYR A 221 8.13 -0.47 -19.02
C TYR A 221 9.27 0.41 -18.46
N PRO A 222 10.24 0.86 -19.29
CA PRO A 222 11.44 1.54 -18.79
C PRO A 222 11.18 2.84 -18.02
N ASP A 223 10.20 3.64 -18.45
CA ASP A 223 9.83 4.92 -17.81
C ASP A 223 8.72 4.75 -16.75
N TRP A 224 8.72 3.63 -16.02
CA TRP A 224 7.63 3.34 -15.08
C TRP A 224 7.55 4.37 -13.95
N GLU A 225 8.69 4.92 -13.55
CA GLU A 225 8.78 5.96 -12.52
C GLU A 225 8.18 7.28 -13.01
N GLY A 226 8.52 7.72 -14.22
CA GLY A 226 7.94 8.90 -14.83
C GLY A 226 6.43 8.77 -15.03
N GLU A 227 5.95 7.60 -15.46
CA GLU A 227 4.52 7.30 -15.58
C GLU A 227 3.81 7.34 -14.22
N LEU A 228 4.41 6.72 -13.19
CA LEU A 228 3.89 6.71 -11.82
C LEU A 228 3.74 8.15 -11.30
N CYS A 229 4.81 8.95 -11.38
CA CYS A 229 4.82 10.34 -10.94
C CYS A 229 3.73 11.15 -11.64
N ARG A 230 3.64 11.05 -12.98
CA ARG A 230 2.67 11.81 -13.79
C ARG A 230 1.23 11.44 -13.45
N ARG A 231 0.93 10.14 -13.27
CA ARG A 231 -0.41 9.67 -12.94
C ARG A 231 -0.84 10.08 -11.54
N ILE A 232 0.06 9.95 -10.55
CA ILE A 232 -0.19 10.42 -9.19
C ILE A 232 -0.44 11.93 -9.18
N ASP A 233 0.40 12.72 -9.84
CA ASP A 233 0.26 14.17 -9.87
C ASP A 233 -1.05 14.65 -10.52
N GLN A 234 -1.52 13.93 -11.55
CA GLN A 234 -2.77 14.23 -12.27
C GLN A 234 -4.02 13.61 -11.62
N GLY A 235 -3.85 12.83 -10.56
CA GLY A 235 -4.93 12.09 -9.91
C GLY A 235 -5.58 11.05 -10.84
N ARG A 236 -4.79 10.41 -11.69
CA ARG A 236 -5.25 9.37 -12.63
C ARG A 236 -4.88 7.99 -12.08
N GLY A 237 -5.86 7.10 -11.99
CA GLY A 237 -5.63 5.69 -11.71
C GLY A 237 -4.92 4.98 -12.87
N LEU A 238 -4.73 3.66 -12.75
CA LEU A 238 -4.29 2.81 -13.85
C LEU A 238 -5.36 2.77 -14.96
#